data_AF-A0A958MPT6-F1
#
_entry.id   AF-A0A958MPT6-F1
#
_cell.length_a   1.000
_cell.length_b   1.000
_cell.length_c   1.000
_cell.angle_alpha   90.00
_cell.angle_beta   90.00
_cell.angle_gamma   90.00
#
_symmetry.space_group_name_H-M   'P 1'
#
loop_
_entity.id
_entity.type
_entity.pdbx_description
1 polymer ?
#
loop_
_entity_poly.entity_id
_entity_poly.type
_entity_poly.pdbx_seq_one_letter_code
_entity_poly.pdbx_strand_id
1 'polypeptide(L)'
;MSALSANTLRSTYGKGPTRFTVKSGSTIYVGSLVGIEAATGHIKPFVTGAGIQFVGMALEKVVGDGSLDCLVDTEGFNLSKVSVTGVSAITDIGSPVYASNDNDLTLTRPDANTDAVGYVSDWDTGSTCDVRIFSAHEIEVMAAGLTNQTIAGLTMVDGTNVVLGSTTGTKIGTATSQKLGFFNATPVVQPSAPTAAETTLTNAGTASDYAIQAMTNSSPFGFVTQAEGETVVEVVLNNQARIGEIVTALQALGLMA
;
A
#
# COMPACT_ATOMS: atom_id res chain seq x y z
N MET A 1 11.82 8.81 -26.23
CA MET A 1 12.47 10.14 -26.18
C MET A 1 13.49 10.20 -27.28
N SER A 2 13.48 11.23 -28.13
CA SER A 2 14.47 11.38 -29.19
C SER A 2 15.83 11.73 -28.57
N ALA A 3 16.91 11.14 -29.10
CA ALA A 3 18.26 11.47 -28.66
C ALA A 3 18.62 12.92 -29.05
N LEU A 4 19.57 13.54 -28.33
CA LEU A 4 20.11 14.85 -28.69
C LEU A 4 20.72 14.77 -30.11
N SER A 5 20.21 15.57 -31.04
CA SER A 5 20.71 15.67 -32.42
C SER A 5 21.75 16.79 -32.61
N ALA A 6 22.04 17.57 -31.57
CA ALA A 6 23.03 18.63 -31.56
C ALA A 6 23.53 18.91 -30.12
N ASN A 7 24.64 19.65 -30.00
CA ASN A 7 25.18 20.09 -28.72
C ASN A 7 24.17 20.98 -27.99
N THR A 8 23.80 20.62 -26.76
CA THR A 8 23.01 21.47 -25.86
C THR A 8 23.85 21.78 -24.63
N LEU A 9 24.32 23.03 -24.52
CA LEU A 9 24.97 23.51 -23.29
C LEU A 9 23.89 23.62 -22.20
N ARG A 10 24.12 22.97 -21.06
CA ARG A 10 23.27 23.08 -19.86
C ARG A 10 24.04 23.85 -18.81
N SER A 11 23.45 24.92 -18.28
CA SER A 11 23.98 25.59 -17.10
C SER A 11 23.68 24.72 -15.88
N THR A 12 24.70 24.40 -15.09
CA THR A 12 24.57 23.60 -13.87
C THR A 12 25.08 24.41 -12.69
N TYR A 13 24.38 24.36 -11.56
CA TYR A 13 24.84 24.91 -10.28
C TYR A 13 24.95 23.77 -9.25
N GLY A 14 25.78 23.97 -8.22
CA GLY A 14 25.94 23.02 -7.12
C GLY A 14 24.66 22.89 -6.30
N LYS A 15 24.49 21.76 -5.59
CA LYS A 15 23.27 21.40 -4.85
C LYS A 15 22.94 22.26 -3.62
N GLY A 16 23.81 23.21 -3.26
CA GLY A 16 23.68 24.06 -2.07
C GLY A 16 22.36 24.84 -1.96
N PRO A 17 22.27 25.81 -1.05
CA PRO A 17 21.00 26.44 -0.73
C PRO A 17 20.31 27.00 -1.99
N THR A 18 19.03 26.68 -2.12
CA THR A 18 18.24 26.94 -3.32
C THR A 18 17.24 28.08 -3.05
N ARG A 19 16.98 28.89 -4.07
CA ARG A 19 16.00 29.98 -4.01
C ARG A 19 14.63 29.49 -4.42
N PHE A 20 13.61 29.82 -3.64
CA PHE A 20 12.22 29.51 -3.94
C PHE A 20 11.33 30.73 -3.77
N THR A 21 10.36 30.88 -4.66
CA THR A 21 9.40 31.99 -4.63
C THR A 21 8.46 31.88 -3.45
N VAL A 22 8.35 32.95 -2.68
CA VAL A 22 7.54 33.03 -1.46
C VAL A 22 6.10 33.41 -1.81
N LYS A 23 5.14 32.68 -1.23
CA LYS A 23 3.71 32.93 -1.42
C LYS A 23 3.34 34.35 -0.97
N SER A 24 2.55 35.04 -1.79
CA SER A 24 2.05 36.39 -1.48
C SER A 24 1.36 36.43 -0.11
N GLY A 25 1.71 37.41 0.73
CA GLY A 25 1.18 37.59 2.08
C GLY A 25 1.80 36.67 3.15
N SER A 26 2.71 35.77 2.79
CA SER A 26 3.43 34.93 3.77
C SER A 26 4.73 35.60 4.20
N THR A 27 5.03 35.58 5.49
CA THR A 27 6.31 36.07 6.02
C THR A 27 7.14 34.89 6.49
N ILE A 28 8.34 34.73 5.93
CA ILE A 28 9.33 33.73 6.33
C ILE A 28 10.43 34.45 7.10
N TYR A 29 10.80 33.92 8.27
CA TYR A 29 11.91 34.41 9.07
C TYR A 29 13.14 33.52 8.88
N VAL A 30 14.32 34.05 9.20
CA VAL A 30 15.55 33.24 9.26
C VAL A 30 15.38 32.15 10.32
N GLY A 31 15.72 30.91 9.98
CA GLY A 31 15.59 29.76 10.86
C GLY A 31 14.19 29.11 10.86
N SER A 32 13.19 29.72 10.22
CA SER A 32 11.88 29.08 10.06
C SER A 32 12.01 27.84 9.16
N LEU A 33 11.37 26.75 9.59
CA LEU A 33 11.09 25.59 8.75
C LEU A 33 10.11 26.02 7.67
N VAL A 34 10.38 25.63 6.42
CA VAL A 34 9.58 26.03 5.27
C VAL A 34 8.99 24.82 4.55
N GLY A 35 7.77 25.00 4.07
CA GLY A 35 7.07 24.04 3.23
C GLY A 35 6.70 24.62 1.88
N ILE A 36 6.77 23.81 0.83
CA ILE A 36 6.22 24.13 -0.48
C ILE A 36 4.77 23.67 -0.53
N GLU A 37 3.90 24.54 -1.02
CA GLU A 37 2.48 24.23 -1.18
C GLU A 37 2.22 23.72 -2.60
N ALA A 38 1.76 22.47 -2.73
CA ALA A 38 1.54 21.82 -4.02
C ALA A 38 0.57 22.57 -4.95
N ALA A 39 -0.40 23.30 -4.36
CA ALA A 39 -1.40 24.05 -5.13
C ALA A 39 -0.82 25.28 -5.86
N THR A 40 0.23 25.90 -5.32
CA THR A 40 0.81 27.14 -5.86
C THR A 40 2.26 26.97 -6.32
N GLY A 41 2.96 25.94 -5.84
CA GLY A 41 4.40 25.78 -6.05
C GLY A 41 5.25 26.80 -5.29
N HIS A 42 4.64 27.63 -4.44
CA HIS A 42 5.33 28.65 -3.66
C HIS A 42 5.62 28.15 -2.24
N ILE A 43 6.74 28.62 -1.67
CA ILE A 43 7.09 28.33 -0.29
C ILE A 43 6.35 29.26 0.67
N LYS A 44 6.07 28.72 1.87
CA LYS A 44 5.49 29.45 3.00
C LYS A 44 6.04 28.87 4.32
N PRO A 45 5.85 29.55 5.46
CA PRO A 45 6.16 28.97 6.76
C PRO A 45 5.50 27.59 6.90
N PHE A 46 6.25 26.62 7.44
CA PHE A 46 5.76 25.26 7.55
C PHE A 46 4.49 25.22 8.41
N VAL A 47 3.48 24.51 7.91
CA VAL A 47 2.23 24.22 8.62
C VAL A 47 1.83 22.79 8.30
N THR A 48 1.19 22.12 9.25
CA THR A 48 0.68 20.76 9.02
C THR A 48 -0.52 20.80 8.07
N GLY A 49 -0.72 19.74 7.29
CA GLY A 49 -1.86 19.60 6.39
C GLY A 49 -1.51 19.00 5.04
N ALA A 50 -2.55 18.53 4.33
CA ALA A 50 -2.40 17.93 3.02
C ALA A 50 -1.82 18.91 1.99
N GLY A 51 -0.88 18.43 1.17
CA GLY A 51 -0.28 19.20 0.08
C GLY A 51 0.80 20.20 0.51
N ILE A 52 1.29 20.13 1.75
CA ILE A 52 2.48 20.83 2.21
C ILE A 52 3.62 19.85 2.31
N GLN A 53 4.70 20.10 1.55
CA GLN A 53 5.90 19.28 1.60
C GLN A 53 7.02 20.07 2.25
N PHE A 54 7.71 19.46 3.23
CA PHE A 54 8.87 20.06 3.86
C PHE A 54 10.00 20.26 2.84
N VAL A 55 10.62 21.43 2.84
CA VAL A 55 11.70 21.77 1.90
C VAL A 55 13.03 21.94 2.62
N GLY A 56 13.02 22.53 3.82
CA GLY A 56 14.24 22.87 4.53
C GLY A 56 14.05 24.03 5.50
N MET A 57 15.12 24.78 5.73
CA MET A 57 15.14 25.92 6.64
C MET A 57 15.54 27.22 5.93
N ALA A 58 14.83 28.30 6.21
CA ALA A 58 15.10 29.59 5.59
C ALA A 58 16.39 30.24 6.13
N LEU A 59 17.22 30.75 5.24
CA LEU A 59 18.47 31.44 5.56
C LEU A 59 18.33 32.97 5.58
N GLU A 60 17.23 33.50 5.02
CA GLU A 60 16.94 34.93 4.96
C GLU A 60 15.48 35.23 5.31
N LYS A 61 15.21 36.43 5.83
CA LYS A 61 13.85 36.89 6.07
C LYS A 61 13.27 37.46 4.78
N VAL A 62 12.09 36.99 4.38
CA VAL A 62 11.35 37.50 3.22
C VAL A 62 9.87 37.64 3.54
N VAL A 63 9.28 38.76 3.13
CA VAL A 63 7.82 38.95 3.10
C VAL A 63 7.39 38.75 1.66
N GLY A 64 6.70 37.66 1.36
CA GLY A 64 6.35 37.27 0.01
C GLY A 64 5.29 38.18 -0.60
N ASP A 65 5.52 38.54 -1.85
CA ASP A 65 4.54 39.19 -2.73
C ASP A 65 4.06 38.24 -3.85
N GLY A 66 4.61 37.01 -3.92
CA GLY A 66 4.40 36.05 -5.00
C GLY A 66 5.44 36.14 -6.13
N SER A 67 6.48 36.96 -5.98
CA SER A 67 7.59 37.11 -6.93
C SER A 67 8.96 37.17 -6.27
N LEU A 68 9.03 37.51 -4.98
CA LEU A 68 10.26 37.50 -4.20
C LEU A 68 10.66 36.07 -3.81
N ASP A 69 11.94 35.76 -3.98
CA ASP A 69 12.51 34.48 -3.58
C ASP A 69 13.16 34.56 -2.19
N CYS A 70 13.09 33.45 -1.46
CA CYS A 70 13.85 33.22 -0.23
C CYS A 70 14.87 32.10 -0.46
N LEU A 71 16.08 32.31 0.02
CA LEU A 71 17.14 31.30 0.08
C LEU A 71 16.86 30.29 1.20
N VAL A 72 16.77 29.01 0.85
CA VAL A 72 16.47 27.90 1.76
C VAL A 72 17.60 26.89 1.73
N ASP A 73 18.03 26.45 2.90
CA ASP A 73 18.91 25.29 3.02
C ASP A 73 18.07 24.01 2.85
N THR A 74 18.24 23.39 1.69
CA THR A 74 17.54 22.17 1.26
C THR A 74 18.36 20.90 1.48
N GLU A 75 19.63 21.07 1.87
CA GLU A 75 20.48 19.93 2.20
C GLU A 75 20.06 19.35 3.57
N GLY A 76 20.43 18.11 3.86
CA GLY A 76 20.20 17.56 5.21
C GLY A 76 21.18 18.22 6.18
N PHE A 77 20.71 18.67 7.34
CA PHE A 77 21.52 19.36 8.35
C PHE A 77 21.18 18.88 9.76
N ASN A 78 22.05 19.16 10.72
CA ASN A 78 21.76 18.89 12.13
C ASN A 78 21.39 20.21 12.81
N LEU A 79 20.19 20.30 13.41
CA LEU A 79 19.90 21.35 14.38
C LEU A 79 20.42 20.90 15.72
N SER A 80 21.35 21.66 16.27
CA SER A 80 21.88 21.36 17.59
C SER A 80 21.09 22.04 18.69
N LYS A 81 20.92 21.36 19.83
CA LYS A 81 20.33 21.87 21.07
C LYS A 81 18.95 22.49 20.90
N VAL A 82 18.09 21.83 20.13
CA VAL A 82 16.70 22.24 19.95
C VAL A 82 15.79 21.53 20.94
N SER A 83 14.70 22.20 21.33
CA SER A 83 13.67 21.57 22.16
C SER A 83 12.70 20.80 21.28
N VAL A 84 12.55 19.50 21.54
CA VAL A 84 11.57 18.64 20.86
C VAL A 84 10.53 18.17 21.86
N THR A 85 9.26 18.47 21.58
CA THR A 85 8.15 18.05 22.44
C THR A 85 8.03 16.52 22.42
N GLY A 86 7.98 15.91 23.60
CA GLY A 86 7.90 14.45 23.77
C GLY A 86 9.24 13.76 23.99
N VAL A 87 10.37 14.42 23.74
CA VAL A 87 11.69 13.92 24.16
C VAL A 87 11.85 14.11 25.67
N SER A 88 12.35 13.08 26.34
CA SER A 88 12.53 13.08 27.80
C SER A 88 13.77 12.33 28.28
N ALA A 89 14.35 11.44 27.47
CA ALA A 89 15.49 10.63 27.85
C ALA A 89 16.36 10.22 26.66
N ILE A 90 17.59 9.75 26.96
CA ILE A 90 18.52 9.19 25.97
C ILE A 90 17.93 8.03 25.14
N THR A 91 16.91 7.34 25.67
CA THR A 91 16.20 6.28 24.95
C THR A 91 15.39 6.78 23.75
N ASP A 92 15.16 8.09 23.65
CA ASP A 92 14.41 8.69 22.55
C ASP A 92 15.29 8.93 21.31
N ILE A 93 16.61 8.73 21.39
CA ILE A 93 17.51 8.78 20.24
C ILE A 93 17.05 7.78 19.17
N GLY A 94 16.97 8.26 17.92
CA GLY A 94 16.42 7.51 16.78
C GLY A 94 14.92 7.69 16.56
N SER A 95 14.21 8.34 17.49
CA SER A 95 12.78 8.62 17.31
C SER A 95 12.53 9.59 16.16
N PRO A 96 11.49 9.37 15.34
CA PRO A 96 11.13 10.30 14.28
C PRO A 96 10.66 11.62 14.87
N VAL A 97 11.10 12.73 14.27
CA VAL A 97 10.73 14.10 14.65
C VAL A 97 9.85 14.69 13.55
N TYR A 98 8.73 15.26 13.96
CA TYR A 98 7.78 15.98 13.11
C TYR A 98 7.82 17.46 13.45
N ALA A 99 7.57 18.31 12.45
CA ALA A 99 7.31 19.73 12.68
C ALA A 99 5.80 19.96 12.82
N SER A 100 5.36 20.69 13.83
CA SER A 100 3.94 21.10 13.98
C SER A 100 3.65 22.49 13.42
N ASN A 101 4.69 23.30 13.26
CA ASN A 101 4.66 24.60 12.57
C ASN A 101 6.10 24.95 12.13
N ASP A 102 6.36 26.22 11.82
CA ASP A 102 7.63 26.69 11.31
C ASP A 102 8.77 26.76 12.35
N ASN A 103 8.48 26.47 13.62
CA ASN A 103 9.45 26.53 14.72
C ASN A 103 9.40 25.34 15.67
N ASP A 104 8.27 24.66 15.78
CA ASP A 104 8.05 23.64 16.81
C ASP A 104 8.25 22.22 16.28
N LEU A 105 9.04 21.45 17.02
CA LEU A 105 9.35 20.05 16.77
C LEU A 105 8.71 19.13 17.83
N THR A 106 8.26 17.95 17.41
CA THR A 106 7.54 16.99 18.26
C THR A 106 7.79 15.54 17.83
N LEU A 107 7.77 14.59 18.77
CA LEU A 107 7.76 13.15 18.47
C LEU A 107 6.37 12.64 18.07
N THR A 108 5.32 13.36 18.46
CA THR A 108 3.94 13.00 18.14
C THR A 108 3.58 13.52 16.76
N ARG A 109 3.26 12.60 15.85
CA ARG A 109 2.79 12.93 14.49
C ARG A 109 1.54 13.82 14.56
N PRO A 110 1.58 15.07 14.05
CA PRO A 110 0.46 16.02 14.20
C PRO A 110 -0.81 15.62 13.45
N ASP A 111 -0.67 15.05 12.26
CA ASP A 111 -1.77 14.54 11.44
C ASP A 111 -1.32 13.42 10.49
N ALA A 112 -2.27 12.78 9.80
CA ALA A 112 -2.00 11.67 8.89
C ALA A 112 -1.23 12.05 7.60
N ASN A 113 -1.03 13.34 7.34
CA ASN A 113 -0.39 13.87 6.13
C ASN A 113 0.99 14.48 6.40
N THR A 114 1.38 14.61 7.67
CA THR A 114 2.67 15.18 8.06
C THR A 114 3.70 14.07 8.13
N ASP A 115 4.69 14.14 7.25
CA ASP A 115 5.85 13.24 7.28
C ASP A 115 6.87 13.72 8.31
N ALA A 116 7.73 12.79 8.77
CA ALA A 116 8.82 13.14 9.67
C ALA A 116 9.83 14.02 8.93
N VAL A 117 10.24 15.12 9.55
CA VAL A 117 11.26 16.05 9.01
C VAL A 117 12.68 15.61 9.37
N GLY A 118 12.81 14.70 10.33
CA GLY A 118 14.11 14.24 10.82
C GLY A 118 13.98 13.15 11.88
N TYR A 119 15.07 12.94 12.61
CA TYR A 119 15.10 12.09 13.80
C TYR A 119 16.04 12.65 14.87
N VAL A 120 15.82 12.24 16.11
CA VAL A 120 16.68 12.61 17.24
C VAL A 120 18.03 11.91 17.08
N SER A 121 19.10 12.69 16.95
CA SER A 121 20.46 12.17 16.71
C SER A 121 21.31 12.05 17.97
N ASP A 122 21.13 12.97 18.92
CA ASP A 122 21.76 12.93 20.25
C ASP A 122 20.84 13.58 21.28
N TRP A 123 20.91 13.16 22.53
CA TRP A 123 20.09 13.69 23.63
C TRP A 123 20.97 14.36 24.68
N ASP A 124 20.71 15.63 24.96
CA ASP A 124 21.44 16.38 25.99
C ASP A 124 20.77 16.22 27.36
N THR A 125 19.55 16.74 27.50
CA THR A 125 18.82 16.78 28.76
C THR A 125 17.37 17.20 28.54
N GLY A 126 16.45 16.69 29.37
CA GLY A 126 15.03 17.03 29.27
C GLY A 126 14.50 16.85 27.85
N SER A 127 13.98 17.93 27.26
CA SER A 127 13.50 17.99 25.87
C SER A 127 14.55 18.48 24.87
N THR A 128 15.76 18.86 25.33
CA THR A 128 16.83 19.39 24.48
C THR A 128 17.64 18.26 23.86
N CYS A 129 17.74 18.28 22.54
CA CYS A 129 18.43 17.26 21.75
C CYS A 129 18.94 17.85 20.43
N ASP A 130 19.85 17.12 19.79
CA ASP A 130 20.29 17.41 18.43
C ASP A 130 19.40 16.62 17.45
N VAL A 131 18.81 17.31 16.48
CA VAL A 131 17.93 16.71 15.47
C VAL A 131 18.62 16.70 14.12
N ARG A 132 18.74 15.52 13.51
CA ARG A 132 19.15 15.42 12.11
C ARG A 132 17.91 15.60 11.24
N ILE A 133 17.88 16.70 10.49
CA ILE A 133 16.84 16.98 9.51
C ILE A 133 17.24 16.35 8.18
N PHE A 134 16.26 15.69 7.58
CA PHE A 134 16.38 15.09 6.27
C PHE A 134 16.34 16.17 5.17
N SER A 135 17.11 15.96 4.11
CA SER A 135 16.90 16.72 2.88
C SER A 135 15.53 16.42 2.29
N ALA A 136 14.99 17.34 1.48
CA ALA A 136 13.71 17.13 0.80
C ALA A 136 13.68 15.80 0.00
N HIS A 137 14.82 15.39 -0.57
CA HIS A 137 14.94 14.14 -1.32
C HIS A 137 14.99 12.89 -0.44
N GLU A 138 15.55 12.98 0.78
CA GLU A 138 15.52 11.86 1.73
C GLU A 138 14.11 11.65 2.27
N ILE A 139 13.38 12.74 2.55
CA ILE A 139 11.97 12.67 2.96
C ILE A 139 11.13 12.03 1.86
N GLU A 140 11.33 12.40 0.59
CA GLU A 140 10.63 11.78 -0.53
C GLU A 140 10.89 10.29 -0.65
N VAL A 141 12.14 9.83 -0.45
CA VAL A 141 12.48 8.40 -0.47
C VAL A 141 11.89 7.66 0.73
N MET A 142 11.86 8.28 1.92
CA MET A 142 11.26 7.70 3.12
C MET A 142 9.73 7.64 3.04
N ALA A 143 9.08 8.65 2.44
CA ALA A 143 7.64 8.69 2.18
C ALA A 143 7.22 7.73 1.04
N ALA A 144 8.09 7.52 0.04
CA ALA A 144 7.91 6.51 -1.01
C ALA A 144 8.09 5.07 -0.50
N GLY A 145 8.51 4.90 0.75
CA GLY A 145 9.07 3.66 1.31
C GLY A 145 8.30 2.39 1.00
N LEU A 146 6.96 2.42 0.87
CA LEU A 146 6.15 1.27 0.46
C LEU A 146 4.84 1.63 -0.28
N THR A 147 4.58 2.90 -0.58
CA THR A 147 3.33 3.31 -1.25
C THR A 147 3.43 3.07 -2.76
N ASN A 148 2.53 2.23 -3.30
CA ASN A 148 2.43 1.89 -4.73
C ASN A 148 3.72 1.32 -5.37
N GLN A 149 4.62 0.73 -4.58
CA GLN A 149 5.87 0.15 -5.09
C GLN A 149 5.68 -1.24 -5.71
N THR A 150 6.43 -1.53 -6.77
CA THR A 150 6.59 -2.90 -7.28
C THR A 150 7.79 -3.55 -6.60
N ILE A 151 7.57 -4.62 -5.85
CA ILE A 151 8.62 -5.31 -5.10
C ILE A 151 9.02 -6.59 -5.85
N ALA A 152 10.26 -6.67 -6.32
CA ALA A 152 10.80 -7.87 -6.93
C ALA A 152 11.45 -8.77 -5.85
N GLY A 153 10.95 -10.00 -5.70
CA GLY A 153 11.58 -11.00 -4.82
C GLY A 153 11.25 -10.88 -3.32
N LEU A 154 10.03 -10.44 -2.98
CA LEU A 154 9.59 -10.39 -1.58
C LEU A 154 9.68 -11.78 -0.91
N THR A 155 10.38 -11.84 0.23
CA THR A 155 10.42 -13.01 1.13
C THR A 155 9.75 -12.64 2.44
N MET A 156 8.76 -13.42 2.87
CA MET A 156 8.19 -13.33 4.22
C MET A 156 8.84 -14.41 5.08
N VAL A 157 9.48 -14.01 6.18
CA VAL A 157 10.12 -14.94 7.12
C VAL A 157 9.06 -15.68 7.94
N ASP A 158 9.47 -16.77 8.58
CA ASP A 158 8.59 -17.58 9.42
C ASP A 158 7.97 -16.75 10.57
N GLY A 159 6.76 -17.15 10.97
CA GLY A 159 6.00 -16.45 12.01
C GLY A 159 5.42 -15.09 11.60
N THR A 160 5.55 -14.66 10.34
CA THR A 160 4.96 -13.41 9.84
C THR A 160 3.67 -13.64 9.05
N ASN A 161 2.74 -12.67 9.17
CA ASN A 161 1.44 -12.70 8.50
C ASN A 161 1.32 -11.54 7.51
N VAL A 162 0.51 -11.70 6.45
CA VAL A 162 -0.02 -10.58 5.67
C VAL A 162 -1.26 -10.05 6.38
N VAL A 163 -1.10 -9.03 7.22
CA VAL A 163 -2.22 -8.43 7.97
C VAL A 163 -2.96 -7.45 7.06
N LEU A 164 -4.28 -7.60 6.95
CA LEU A 164 -5.16 -6.79 6.11
C LEU A 164 -6.14 -5.99 6.97
N GLY A 165 -6.67 -4.88 6.43
CA GLY A 165 -7.73 -4.09 7.08
C GLY A 165 -9.12 -4.73 6.95
N SER A 166 -10.05 -4.33 7.82
CA SER A 166 -11.39 -4.93 7.92
C SER A 166 -12.51 -4.20 7.14
N THR A 167 -12.22 -3.08 6.48
CA THR A 167 -13.25 -2.20 5.90
C THR A 167 -13.47 -2.44 4.40
N THR A 168 -12.57 -1.95 3.55
CA THR A 168 -12.70 -2.02 2.08
C THR A 168 -12.22 -3.36 1.51
N GLY A 169 -11.46 -4.12 2.30
CA GLY A 169 -10.82 -5.36 1.87
C GLY A 169 -9.56 -5.13 1.01
N THR A 170 -8.83 -6.21 0.74
CA THR A 170 -7.63 -6.21 -0.11
C THR A 170 -7.74 -7.33 -1.12
N LYS A 171 -7.42 -7.04 -2.38
CA LYS A 171 -7.39 -8.05 -3.44
C LYS A 171 -5.98 -8.61 -3.56
N ILE A 172 -5.88 -9.95 -3.60
CA ILE A 172 -4.68 -10.65 -4.06
C ILE A 172 -5.01 -11.14 -5.47
N GLY A 173 -4.40 -10.51 -6.48
CA GLY A 173 -4.87 -10.62 -7.86
C GLY A 173 -5.94 -9.58 -8.18
N THR A 174 -5.58 -8.54 -8.92
CA THR A 174 -6.47 -7.46 -9.40
C THR A 174 -6.96 -7.68 -10.83
N ALA A 175 -6.40 -8.63 -11.56
CA ALA A 175 -6.84 -9.05 -12.89
C ALA A 175 -6.74 -10.57 -13.06
N THR A 176 -7.63 -11.15 -13.88
CA THR A 176 -7.68 -12.60 -14.13
C THR A 176 -6.43 -13.14 -14.82
N SER A 177 -5.66 -12.26 -15.49
CA SER A 177 -4.40 -12.57 -16.16
C SER A 177 -3.18 -12.59 -15.23
N GLN A 178 -3.32 -12.16 -13.97
CA GLN A 178 -2.25 -12.26 -12.99
C GLN A 178 -2.11 -13.70 -12.51
N LYS A 179 -0.86 -14.13 -12.32
CA LYS A 179 -0.55 -15.51 -11.95
C LYS A 179 -0.26 -15.62 -10.46
N LEU A 180 -0.92 -16.57 -9.81
CA LEU A 180 -0.70 -16.93 -8.40
C LEU A 180 -0.25 -18.39 -8.32
N GLY A 181 0.69 -18.68 -7.41
CA GLY A 181 1.23 -20.02 -7.20
C GLY A 181 1.31 -20.36 -5.71
N PHE A 182 1.06 -21.63 -5.38
CA PHE A 182 1.09 -22.15 -4.01
C PHE A 182 2.01 -23.39 -3.96
N PHE A 183 2.75 -23.57 -2.86
CA PHE A 183 3.57 -24.76 -2.60
C PHE A 183 4.50 -25.17 -3.75
N ASN A 184 5.20 -24.20 -4.35
CA ASN A 184 6.11 -24.42 -5.48
C ASN A 184 5.44 -24.92 -6.78
N ALA A 185 4.11 -24.88 -6.88
CA ALA A 185 3.42 -25.12 -8.14
C ALA A 185 3.65 -23.97 -9.13
N THR A 186 3.71 -24.29 -10.42
CA THR A 186 3.76 -23.28 -11.49
C THR A 186 2.61 -22.30 -11.33
N PRO A 187 2.86 -20.99 -11.20
CA PRO A 187 1.80 -20.00 -11.08
C PRO A 187 0.86 -20.02 -12.28
N VAL A 188 -0.45 -20.01 -12.01
CA VAL A 188 -1.51 -20.04 -13.03
C VAL A 188 -2.37 -18.79 -12.94
N VAL A 189 -2.99 -18.42 -14.07
CA VAL A 189 -4.06 -17.43 -14.12
C VAL A 189 -5.32 -17.98 -13.45
N GLN A 190 -6.35 -17.16 -13.25
CA GLN A 190 -7.62 -17.63 -12.70
C GLN A 190 -8.15 -18.82 -13.55
N PRO A 191 -8.36 -20.01 -12.94
CA PRO A 191 -8.88 -21.18 -13.65
C PRO A 191 -10.28 -20.94 -14.20
N SER A 192 -10.59 -21.51 -15.36
CA SER A 192 -11.95 -21.55 -15.90
C SER A 192 -12.80 -22.60 -15.16
N ALA A 193 -14.10 -22.35 -15.00
CA ALA A 193 -15.01 -23.37 -14.51
C ALA A 193 -15.01 -24.64 -15.39
N PRO A 194 -15.18 -25.82 -14.78
CA PRO A 194 -15.43 -27.05 -15.52
C PRO A 194 -16.71 -26.89 -16.35
N THR A 195 -16.75 -27.51 -17.52
CA THR A 195 -17.94 -27.53 -18.38
C THR A 195 -19.12 -28.20 -17.66
N ALA A 196 -20.35 -27.75 -17.96
CA ALA A 196 -21.56 -28.26 -17.35
C ALA A 196 -21.67 -29.79 -17.49
N ALA A 197 -22.29 -30.45 -16.50
CA ALA A 197 -22.51 -31.89 -16.54
C ALA A 197 -23.31 -32.28 -17.79
N GLU A 198 -22.76 -33.17 -18.61
CA GLU A 198 -23.32 -33.57 -19.92
C GLU A 198 -24.71 -34.24 -19.81
N THR A 199 -25.09 -34.78 -18.64
CA THR A 199 -26.42 -35.34 -18.39
C THR A 199 -26.77 -35.35 -16.90
N THR A 200 -27.93 -34.83 -16.52
CA THR A 200 -28.55 -35.07 -15.21
C THR A 200 -29.20 -36.45 -15.22
N LEU A 201 -28.91 -37.31 -14.24
CA LEU A 201 -29.70 -38.51 -13.98
C LEU A 201 -31.06 -38.08 -13.40
N THR A 202 -32.18 -38.62 -13.89
CA THR A 202 -33.51 -38.32 -13.33
C THR A 202 -34.04 -39.56 -12.63
N ASN A 203 -34.26 -39.48 -11.31
CA ASN A 203 -34.97 -40.51 -10.54
C ASN A 203 -36.48 -40.27 -10.69
N ALA A 204 -37.21 -41.16 -11.36
CA ALA A 204 -38.63 -41.04 -11.69
C ALA A 204 -39.57 -41.70 -10.65
N GLY A 205 -39.08 -41.91 -9.42
CA GLY A 205 -39.79 -42.56 -8.32
C GLY A 205 -40.60 -41.62 -7.44
N THR A 206 -41.78 -42.04 -6.98
CA THR A 206 -42.65 -41.28 -6.05
C THR A 206 -42.69 -41.86 -4.62
N ALA A 207 -41.86 -42.86 -4.31
CA ALA A 207 -41.63 -43.31 -2.93
C ALA A 207 -40.49 -42.50 -2.29
N SER A 208 -40.33 -42.58 -0.96
CA SER A 208 -39.09 -42.17 -0.29
C SER A 208 -37.93 -42.88 -0.98
N ASP A 209 -37.23 -42.15 -1.84
CA ASP A 209 -36.27 -42.71 -2.81
C ASP A 209 -36.91 -43.75 -3.79
N TYR A 210 -36.22 -44.01 -4.91
CA TYR A 210 -36.42 -45.10 -5.90
C TYR A 210 -37.28 -44.89 -7.17
N ALA A 211 -36.65 -44.59 -8.34
CA ALA A 211 -36.75 -45.35 -9.61
C ALA A 211 -35.90 -44.80 -10.80
N ILE A 212 -35.01 -45.62 -11.40
CA ILE A 212 -34.53 -45.49 -12.81
C ILE A 212 -35.32 -46.45 -13.71
N GLN A 213 -36.19 -45.90 -14.56
CA GLN A 213 -37.11 -46.70 -15.40
C GLN A 213 -36.47 -47.27 -16.69
N ALA A 214 -35.23 -47.77 -16.64
CA ALA A 214 -34.55 -48.28 -17.84
C ALA A 214 -33.69 -49.56 -17.66
N MET A 215 -33.64 -50.19 -16.47
CA MET A 215 -32.85 -51.41 -16.26
C MET A 215 -33.65 -52.73 -16.37
N THR A 216 -34.81 -52.73 -17.01
CA THR A 216 -35.68 -53.92 -17.07
C THR A 216 -35.36 -54.82 -18.27
N ASN A 217 -34.68 -55.95 -18.00
CA ASN A 217 -34.81 -57.18 -18.80
C ASN A 217 -34.90 -58.38 -17.83
N SER A 218 -35.50 -59.47 -18.30
CA SER A 218 -35.74 -60.77 -17.68
C SER A 218 -34.55 -61.48 -17.00
N SER A 219 -33.35 -60.90 -17.00
CA SER A 219 -32.23 -61.27 -16.13
C SER A 219 -31.36 -60.03 -15.82
N PRO A 220 -31.21 -59.61 -14.55
CA PRO A 220 -30.49 -58.39 -14.17
C PRO A 220 -28.98 -58.44 -14.50
N PHE A 221 -28.40 -57.35 -15.01
CA PHE A 221 -26.99 -57.27 -15.45
C PHE A 221 -25.98 -56.80 -14.40
N GLY A 222 -26.31 -56.76 -13.11
CA GLY A 222 -25.28 -56.35 -12.13
C GLY A 222 -25.74 -55.96 -10.73
N PHE A 223 -27.04 -55.87 -10.49
CA PHE A 223 -27.59 -55.64 -9.15
C PHE A 223 -28.45 -56.82 -8.74
N VAL A 224 -28.28 -57.30 -7.50
CA VAL A 224 -29.05 -58.42 -6.93
C VAL A 224 -30.50 -58.00 -6.73
N THR A 225 -30.73 -56.72 -6.47
CA THR A 225 -32.06 -56.12 -6.37
C THR A 225 -32.14 -54.75 -7.06
N GLN A 226 -33.36 -54.31 -7.37
CA GLN A 226 -33.62 -52.97 -7.88
C GLN A 226 -33.13 -51.87 -6.91
N ALA A 227 -33.32 -52.07 -5.61
CA ALA A 227 -32.92 -51.12 -4.57
C ALA A 227 -31.40 -50.87 -4.53
N GLU A 228 -30.58 -51.91 -4.75
CA GLU A 228 -29.11 -51.74 -4.85
C GLU A 228 -28.70 -50.83 -6.00
N GLY A 229 -29.38 -50.93 -7.15
CA GLY A 229 -29.12 -50.07 -8.31
C GLY A 229 -29.58 -48.63 -8.08
N GLU A 230 -30.66 -48.42 -7.34
CA GLU A 230 -31.19 -47.09 -7.05
C GLU A 230 -30.34 -46.34 -6.02
N THR A 231 -29.83 -47.02 -4.98
CA THR A 231 -28.86 -46.43 -4.05
C THR A 231 -27.61 -45.92 -4.76
N VAL A 232 -27.12 -46.63 -5.79
CA VAL A 232 -25.97 -46.17 -6.57
C VAL A 232 -26.27 -44.87 -7.31
N VAL A 233 -27.48 -44.73 -7.84
CA VAL A 233 -27.92 -43.52 -8.57
C VAL A 233 -28.06 -42.34 -7.62
N GLU A 234 -28.62 -42.55 -6.43
CA GLU A 234 -28.74 -41.53 -5.40
C GLU A 234 -27.35 -41.01 -4.97
N VAL A 235 -26.38 -41.91 -4.78
CA VAL A 235 -24.98 -41.53 -4.50
C VAL A 235 -24.40 -40.67 -5.63
N VAL A 236 -24.66 -41.02 -6.89
CA VAL A 236 -24.20 -40.22 -8.04
C VAL A 236 -24.85 -38.85 -8.08
N LEU A 237 -26.17 -38.76 -7.84
CA LEU A 237 -26.90 -37.50 -7.78
C LEU A 237 -26.39 -36.58 -6.66
N ASN A 238 -26.21 -37.15 -5.47
CA ASN A 238 -25.66 -36.42 -4.33
C ASN A 238 -24.25 -35.89 -4.62
N ASN A 239 -23.41 -36.67 -5.31
CA ASN A 239 -22.09 -36.21 -5.73
C ASN A 239 -22.16 -35.09 -6.78
N GLN A 240 -23.06 -35.18 -7.76
CA GLN A 240 -23.28 -34.11 -8.74
C GLN A 240 -23.71 -32.82 -8.06
N ALA A 241 -24.66 -32.89 -7.12
CA ALA A 241 -25.11 -31.73 -6.36
C ALA A 241 -23.97 -31.10 -5.55
N ARG A 242 -23.22 -31.90 -4.78
CA ARG A 242 -22.10 -31.41 -3.96
C ARG A 242 -20.97 -30.82 -4.80
N ILE A 243 -20.67 -31.39 -5.96
CA ILE A 243 -19.67 -30.83 -6.88
C ILE A 243 -20.14 -29.47 -7.41
N GLY A 244 -21.43 -29.35 -7.77
CA GLY A 244 -22.02 -28.08 -8.20
C GLY A 244 -21.96 -27.00 -7.11
N GLU A 245 -22.26 -27.36 -5.86
CA GLU A 245 -22.14 -26.47 -4.70
C GLU A 245 -20.70 -26.00 -4.48
N ILE A 246 -19.72 -26.91 -4.60
CA ILE A 246 -18.29 -26.57 -4.48
C ILE A 246 -17.85 -25.63 -5.60
N VAL A 247 -18.23 -25.91 -6.86
CA VAL A 247 -17.90 -25.02 -8.00
C VAL A 247 -18.49 -23.63 -7.77
N THR A 248 -19.75 -23.56 -7.35
CA THR A 248 -20.43 -22.29 -7.04
C THR A 248 -19.70 -21.53 -5.93
N ALA A 249 -19.29 -22.22 -4.87
CA ALA A 249 -18.53 -21.62 -3.78
C ALA A 249 -17.16 -21.10 -4.25
N LEU A 250 -16.44 -21.85 -5.08
CA LEU A 250 -15.14 -21.44 -5.62
C LEU A 250 -15.26 -20.23 -6.56
N GLN A 251 -16.32 -20.17 -7.36
CA GLN A 251 -16.64 -19.01 -8.20
C GLN A 251 -16.99 -17.78 -7.37
N ALA A 252 -17.80 -17.94 -6.31
CA ALA A 252 -18.13 -16.86 -5.39
C ALA A 252 -16.88 -16.29 -4.67
N LEU A 253 -15.88 -17.13 -4.42
CA LEU A 253 -14.58 -16.74 -3.87
C LEU A 253 -13.61 -16.16 -4.91
N GLY A 254 -13.96 -16.17 -6.21
CA GLY A 254 -13.09 -15.72 -7.29
C GLY A 254 -11.89 -16.65 -7.56
N LEU A 255 -11.87 -17.85 -7.00
CA LEU A 255 -10.82 -18.86 -7.24
C LEU A 255 -10.99 -19.56 -8.60
N MET A 256 -12.12 -19.34 -9.25
CA MET A 256 -12.52 -19.89 -10.54
C MET A 256 -13.40 -18.88 -11.27
N ALA A 257 -13.26 -18.80 -12.59
CA ALA A 257 -14.11 -17.98 -13.45
C ALA A 257 -15.41 -18.69 -13.80
#